data_AF-A0A950EQN2-F1
#
_entry.id   AF-A0A950EQN2-F1
#
_cell.length_a   1.000
_cell.length_b   1.000
_cell.length_c   1.000
_cell.angle_alpha   90.00
_cell.angle_beta   90.00
_cell.angle_gamma   90.00
#
_symmetry.space_group_name_H-M   'P 1'
#
loop_
_entity.id
_entity.type
_entity.pdbx_description
1 polymer ?
#
loop_
_entity_poly.entity_id
_entity_poly.type
_entity_poly.pdbx_seq_one_letter_code
_entity_poly.pdbx_strand_id
1 'polypeptide(L)' 'MSVLFDDVKGGLELEPLSYDVTATTVVLGALATRDWRPMHHDYRFATERNGVRDIFLNAPNQAAWFERYVTDW' A
#
# COMPACT_ATOMS: atom_id res chain seq x y z
N MET A 1 21.31 0.36 4.70
CA MET A 1 22.65 0.76 4.21
C MET A 1 22.48 2.18 3.70
N SER A 2 23.37 3.13 3.99
CA SER A 2 23.18 4.52 3.53
C SER A 2 23.73 4.68 2.12
N VAL A 3 22.92 5.18 1.19
CA VAL A 3 23.33 5.57 -0.16
C VAL A 3 23.90 7.00 -0.13
N LEU A 4 25.07 7.22 -0.71
CA LEU A 4 25.68 8.55 -0.85
C LEU A 4 25.35 9.15 -2.22
N PHE A 5 25.49 10.46 -2.35
CA PHE A 5 25.21 11.16 -3.60
C PHE A 5 26.01 10.60 -4.79
N ASP A 6 27.28 10.26 -4.57
CA ASP A 6 28.18 9.74 -5.60
C ASP A 6 27.85 8.30 -6.05
N ASP A 7 27.00 7.58 -5.28
CA ASP A 7 26.51 6.25 -5.62
C ASP A 7 25.35 6.29 -6.63
N VAL A 8 24.70 7.45 -6.81
CA VAL A 8 23.51 7.63 -7.65
C VAL A 8 23.87 8.27 -8.98
N LYS A 9 23.35 7.70 -10.08
CA LYS A 9 23.52 8.23 -11.44
C LYS A 9 22.18 8.25 -12.17
N GLY A 10 22.03 9.18 -13.10
CA GLY A 10 20.86 9.22 -13.97
C GLY A 10 20.69 7.88 -14.71
N GLY A 11 19.46 7.34 -14.67
CA GLY A 11 19.16 6.01 -15.22
C GLY A 11 19.33 4.85 -14.25
N LEU A 12 19.66 5.11 -12.97
CA LEU A 12 19.60 4.08 -11.94
C LEU A 12 18.14 3.62 -11.73
N GLU A 13 17.93 2.31 -11.82
CA GLU A 13 16.66 1.66 -11.53
C GLU A 13 16.62 1.22 -10.06
N LEU A 14 15.46 1.37 -9.44
CA LEU A 14 15.25 0.91 -8.07
C LEU A 14 14.84 -0.56 -8.07
N GLU A 15 15.25 -1.27 -7.02
CA GLU A 15 14.80 -2.64 -6.83
C GLU A 15 13.27 -2.70 -6.62
N PRO A 16 12.55 -3.62 -7.29
CA PRO A 16 11.11 -3.71 -7.14
C PRO A 16 10.69 -4.02 -5.69
N LEU A 17 9.76 -3.23 -5.16
CA LEU A 17 9.05 -3.58 -3.93
C LEU A 17 7.83 -4.45 -4.26
N SER A 18 7.86 -5.71 -3.85
CA SER A 18 6.73 -6.64 -3.99
C SER A 18 6.18 -7.05 -2.63
N TYR A 19 4.85 -7.19 -2.54
CA TYR A 19 4.17 -7.57 -1.31
C TYR A 19 2.91 -8.40 -1.60
N ASP A 20 2.74 -9.50 -0.87
CA ASP A 20 1.53 -10.32 -0.96
C ASP A 20 0.36 -9.64 -0.25
N VAL A 21 -0.65 -9.27 -1.02
CA VAL A 21 -1.86 -8.62 -0.50
C VAL A 21 -2.88 -9.69 -0.11
N THR A 22 -3.21 -9.74 1.17
CA THR A 22 -4.27 -10.58 1.73
C THR A 22 -5.37 -9.70 2.33
N ALA A 23 -6.52 -10.29 2.63
CA ALA A 23 -7.58 -9.60 3.39
C ALA A 23 -7.03 -9.01 4.71
N THR A 24 -6.16 -9.74 5.42
CA THR A 24 -5.51 -9.26 6.64
C THR A 24 -4.66 -8.02 6.37
N THR A 25 -3.87 -7.99 5.29
CA THR A 25 -3.07 -6.82 4.90
C THR A 25 -3.96 -5.60 4.65
N VAL A 26 -5.09 -5.78 3.95
CA VAL A 26 -6.05 -4.71 3.66
C VAL A 26 -6.66 -4.16 4.94
N VAL A 27 -7.18 -5.03 5.81
CA VAL A 27 -7.83 -4.63 7.07
C VAL A 27 -6.85 -3.94 8.02
N LEU A 28 -5.64 -4.50 8.19
CA LEU A 28 -4.63 -3.90 9.06
C LEU A 28 -4.08 -2.58 8.50
N GLY A 29 -3.97 -2.42 7.18
CA GLY A 29 -3.58 -1.16 6.55
C GLY A 29 -4.60 -0.05 6.80
N ALA A 30 -5.89 -0.36 6.66
CA ALA A 30 -6.98 0.56 7.01
C ALA A 30 -6.97 0.92 8.51
N LEU A 31 -6.76 -0.08 9.39
CA LEU A 31 -6.66 0.13 10.84
C LEU A 31 -5.49 1.06 11.20
N ALA A 32 -4.30 0.80 10.68
CA ALA A 32 -3.08 1.58 10.97
C ALA A 32 -3.21 3.03 10.54
N THR A 33 -3.91 3.27 9.43
CA THR A 33 -4.14 4.61 8.87
C THR A 33 -5.43 5.27 9.38
N ARG A 34 -6.14 4.60 10.30
CA ARG A 34 -7.40 5.06 10.93
C ARG A 34 -8.51 5.35 9.92
N ASP A 35 -8.52 4.60 8.84
CA ASP A 35 -9.56 4.67 7.82
C ASP A 35 -10.71 3.71 8.16
N TRP A 36 -11.76 4.27 8.75
CA TRP A 36 -12.93 3.52 9.20
C TRP A 36 -13.99 3.34 8.12
N ARG A 37 -13.66 3.63 6.85
CA ARG A 37 -14.55 3.38 5.73
C ARG A 37 -14.75 1.86 5.59
N PRO A 38 -16.00 1.34 5.63
CA PRO A 38 -16.29 -0.10 5.68
C PRO A 38 -15.78 -0.92 4.50
N MET A 39 -15.57 -0.33 3.32
CA MET A 39 -15.11 -1.03 2.10
C MET A 39 -13.74 -1.72 2.23
N HIS A 40 -12.98 -1.42 3.28
CA HIS A 40 -11.67 -2.05 3.53
C HIS A 40 -11.75 -3.21 4.53
N HIS A 41 -12.88 -3.39 5.22
CA HIS A 41 -13.04 -4.40 6.27
C HIS A 41 -14.42 -5.07 6.34
N ASP A 42 -15.34 -4.70 5.45
CA ASP A 42 -16.64 -5.31 5.25
C ASP A 42 -16.80 -5.67 3.77
N TYR A 43 -16.66 -6.97 3.49
CA TYR A 43 -16.80 -7.54 2.15
C TYR A 43 -18.18 -7.31 1.54
N ARG A 44 -19.25 -7.43 2.32
CA ARG A 44 -20.63 -7.25 1.83
C ARG A 44 -20.89 -5.79 1.52
N PHE A 45 -20.43 -4.88 2.36
CA PHE A 45 -20.47 -3.46 2.04
C PHE A 45 -19.70 -3.15 0.75
N ALA A 46 -18.47 -3.63 0.62
CA ALA A 46 -17.65 -3.40 -0.57
C ALA A 46 -18.35 -3.91 -1.85
N THR A 47 -18.84 -5.14 -1.83
CA THR A 47 -19.40 -5.80 -3.03
C THR A 47 -20.83 -5.41 -3.35
N GLU A 48 -21.70 -5.25 -2.35
CA GLU A 48 -23.13 -5.04 -2.55
C GLU A 48 -23.53 -3.56 -2.49
N ARG A 49 -22.87 -2.76 -1.65
CA ARG A 49 -23.18 -1.31 -1.51
C ARG A 49 -22.33 -0.44 -2.41
N ASN A 50 -21.03 -0.72 -2.48
CA ASN A 50 -20.12 0.03 -3.36
C ASN A 50 -20.01 -0.58 -4.77
N GLY A 51 -20.43 -1.83 -4.97
CA GLY A 51 -20.39 -2.48 -6.28
C GLY A 51 -18.98 -2.81 -6.78
N VAL A 52 -17.99 -2.91 -5.87
CA VAL A 52 -16.63 -3.31 -6.24
C VAL A 52 -16.46 -4.83 -6.14
N ARG A 53 -15.37 -5.38 -6.68
CA ARG A 53 -15.17 -6.84 -6.74
C ARG A 53 -14.88 -7.48 -5.37
N ASP A 54 -14.17 -6.78 -4.49
CA ASP A 54 -13.69 -7.28 -3.19
C ASP A 54 -13.31 -6.10 -2.29
N ILE A 55 -12.90 -6.35 -1.05
CA ILE A 55 -12.18 -5.35 -0.24
C ILE A 55 -10.83 -5.02 -0.90
N PHE A 56 -10.37 -3.78 -0.73
CA PHE A 56 -9.17 -3.29 -1.41
C PHE A 56 -8.37 -2.35 -0.51
N LEU A 57 -7.08 -2.21 -0.81
CA LEU A 57 -6.18 -1.33 -0.06
C LEU A 57 -6.65 0.12 -0.11
N ASN A 58 -6.65 0.80 1.03
CA ASN A 58 -6.97 2.22 1.07
C ASN A 58 -5.79 3.07 0.56
N ALA A 59 -6.11 4.31 0.17
CA ALA A 59 -5.11 5.21 -0.42
C ALA A 59 -3.96 5.56 0.55
N PRO A 60 -4.20 5.82 1.85
CA PRO A 60 -3.11 6.07 2.80
C PRO A 60 -2.11 4.91 2.93
N ASN A 61 -2.58 3.65 2.94
CA ASN A 61 -1.67 2.50 3.00
C ASN A 61 -0.84 2.37 1.71
N GLN A 62 -1.45 2.63 0.55
CA GLN A 62 -0.71 2.65 -0.72
C GLN A 62 0.34 3.77 -0.76
N ALA A 63 0.00 4.96 -0.25
CA ALA A 63 0.94 6.08 -0.15
C ALA A 63 2.16 5.73 0.71
N ALA A 64 1.95 5.06 1.86
CA ALA A 64 3.04 4.59 2.71
C ALA A 64 3.94 3.55 2.00
N TRP A 65 3.38 2.71 1.12
CA TRP A 65 4.18 1.77 0.33
C TRP A 65 4.98 2.47 -0.78
N PHE A 66 4.44 3.52 -1.39
CA PHE A 66 5.21 4.36 -2.32
C PHE A 66 6.34 5.11 -1.62
N GLU A 67 6.08 5.66 -0.42
CA GLU A 67 7.11 6.27 0.40
C GLU A 67 8.22 5.27 0.68
N ARG A 68 7.88 4.09 1.20
CA ARG A 68 8.83 3.01 1.44
C ARG A 68 9.66 2.64 0.21
N TYR A 69 9.02 2.48 -0.95
CA TYR A 69 9.70 2.16 -2.20
C TYR A 69 10.77 3.20 -2.58
N VAL A 70 10.53 4.48 -2.27
CA VAL A 70 11.46 5.57 -2.59
C VAL A 70 12.47 5.82 -1.47
N THR A 71 12.15 5.51 -0.21
CA THR A 71 13.00 5.84 0.95
C THR A 71 13.87 4.69 1.45
N ASP A 72 13.48 3.45 1.21
CA ASP A 72 14.20 2.26 1.72
C ASP A 72 15.24 1.71 0.71
N TRP A 73 15.44 2.40 -0.42
CA TRP A 73 16.40 1.96 -1.44
C TRP A 73 17.86 2.03 -0.97
#